data_AF-A0A950P0Z7-F1
#
_entry.id   AF-A0A950P0Z7-F1
#
_cell.length_a   1.000
_cell.length_b   1.000
_cell.length_c   1.000
_cell.angle_alpha   90.00
_cell.angle_beta   90.00
_cell.angle_gamma   90.00
#
_symmetry.space_group_name_H-M   'P 1'
#
loop_
_entity.id
_entity.type
_entity.pdbx_description
1 polymer ?
#
loop_
_entity_poly.entity_id
_entity_poly.type
_entity_poly.pdbx_seq_one_letter_code
_entity_poly.pdbx_strand_id
1 'polypeptide(L)' 'MNWEVFITCAITGAGDTIGRSDQVPVTPEQIATSAIDAAAAGAAVVHIHV' A
#
# COMPACT_ATOMS: atom_id res chain seq x y z
N MET A 1 -14.74 2.80 -22.71
CA MET A 1 -14.33 2.60 -21.32
C MET A 1 -13.57 1.28 -21.25
N ASN A 2 -12.37 1.25 -20.68
CA ASN A 2 -11.69 -0.02 -20.42
C ASN A 2 -12.18 -0.57 -19.08
N TRP A 3 -12.72 -1.78 -19.08
CA TRP A 3 -13.36 -2.40 -17.90
C TRP A 3 -12.42 -3.35 -17.15
N GLU A 4 -11.38 -3.81 -17.83
CA GLU A 4 -10.35 -4.70 -17.29
C GLU A 4 -9.15 -3.81 -16.90
N VAL A 5 -9.24 -3.21 -15.71
CA VAL A 5 -8.19 -2.32 -15.20
C VAL A 5 -7.46 -2.97 -14.04
N PHE A 6 -6.13 -2.82 -14.04
CA PHE A 6 -5.31 -3.15 -12.89
C PHE A 6 -5.18 -1.94 -11.98
N ILE A 7 -5.40 -2.16 -10.68
CA ILE A 7 -5.20 -1.16 -9.64
C ILE A 7 -3.92 -1.53 -8.87
N THR A 8 -2.96 -0.60 -8.83
CA THR A 8 -1.76 -0.72 -8.00
C THR A 8 -1.92 0.13 -6.74
N CYS A 9 -1.59 -0.42 -5.58
CA CYS A 9 -1.58 0.30 -4.30
C CYS A 9 -0.14 0.51 -3.81
N ALA A 10 0.28 1.77 -3.63
CA ALA A 10 1.55 2.12 -3.01
C ALA A 10 1.31 2.40 -1.52
N ILE A 11 1.85 1.56 -0.64
CA ILE A 11 1.41 1.52 0.78
C ILE A 11 2.35 2.25 1.75
N THR A 12 3.62 2.48 1.41
CA THR A 12 4.61 3.12 2.31
C THR A 12 5.13 4.45 1.76
N GLY A 13 5.85 4.40 0.63
CA GLY A 13 6.60 5.53 0.08
C GLY A 13 7.97 5.72 0.75
N ALA A 14 8.75 6.72 0.28
CA ALA A 14 10.14 6.97 0.72
C ALA A 14 10.37 8.38 1.32
N GLY A 15 9.31 9.17 1.50
CA GLY A 15 9.40 10.52 2.07
C GLY A 15 9.26 10.53 3.58
N ASP A 16 9.59 11.68 4.21
CA ASP A 16 9.30 11.93 5.63
C ASP A 16 7.81 12.21 5.84
N THR A 17 7.00 11.16 5.62
CA THR A 17 5.53 11.22 5.68
C THR A 17 4.96 10.49 6.88
N ILE A 18 5.79 9.83 7.69
CA ILE A 18 5.37 9.11 8.89
C ILE A 18 4.64 10.05 9.86
N GLY A 19 5.13 11.29 10.02
CA GLY A 19 4.48 12.30 10.87
C GLY A 19 3.17 12.87 10.32
N ARG A 20 2.76 12.52 9.10
CA ARG A 20 1.56 13.06 8.45
C ARG A 20 0.31 12.20 8.66
N SER A 21 0.48 10.92 8.99
CA SER A 21 -0.62 10.00 9.26
C SER A 21 -0.11 8.80 10.08
N ASP A 22 -0.89 8.39 11.08
CA ASP A 22 -0.64 7.18 11.87
C ASP A 22 -0.90 5.88 11.10
N GLN A 23 -1.54 5.98 9.93
CA GLN A 23 -1.83 4.85 9.05
C GLN A 23 -0.65 4.47 8.14
N VAL A 24 0.44 5.25 8.12
CA VAL A 24 1.61 4.89 7.31
C VAL A 24 2.26 3.65 7.94
N PRO A 25 2.29 2.50 7.25
CA PRO A 25 2.94 1.31 7.77
C PRO A 25 4.47 1.53 7.75
N VAL A 26 5.14 1.29 8.87
CA VAL A 26 6.59 1.54 9.01
C VAL A 26 7.38 0.29 9.38
N THR A 27 6.76 -0.65 10.10
CA THR A 27 7.39 -1.93 10.44
C THR A 27 7.11 -2.97 9.35
N PRO A 28 7.98 -3.99 9.18
CA PRO A 28 7.75 -5.06 8.21
C PRO A 28 6.39 -5.77 8.38
N GLU A 29 5.94 -5.95 9.62
CA GLU A 29 4.64 -6.57 9.93
C GLU A 29 3.45 -5.68 9.49
N GLN A 30 3.53 -4.38 9.74
CA GLN A 30 2.52 -3.43 9.27
C GLN A 30 2.48 -3.37 7.74
N ILE A 31 3.64 -3.38 7.08
CA ILE A 31 3.75 -3.36 5.62
C ILE A 31 3.10 -4.63 5.03
N ALA A 32 3.40 -5.80 5.61
CA ALA A 32 2.80 -7.06 5.17
C ALA A 32 1.27 -7.06 5.35
N THR A 33 0.79 -6.60 6.50
CA THR A 33 -0.65 -6.50 6.79
C THR A 33 -1.34 -5.56 5.81
N SER A 34 -0.79 -4.35 5.61
CA SER A 34 -1.34 -3.36 4.68
C SER A 34 -1.36 -3.86 3.23
N ALA A 35 -0.35 -4.62 2.80
CA ALA A 35 -0.34 -5.22 1.47
C ALA A 35 -1.46 -6.25 1.28
N ILE A 36 -1.74 -7.07 2.30
CA ILE A 36 -2.83 -8.05 2.29
C ILE A 36 -4.18 -7.34 2.25
N ASP A 37 -4.37 -6.30 3.07
CA ASP A 37 -5.59 -5.50 3.10
C ASP A 37 -5.85 -4.80 1.76
N ALA A 38 -4.81 -4.25 1.14
CA ALA A 38 -4.90 -3.64 -0.19
C ALA A 38 -5.33 -4.66 -1.25
N ALA A 39 -4.76 -5.86 -1.23
CA ALA A 39 -5.15 -6.94 -2.14
C ALA A 39 -6.60 -7.38 -1.91
N ALA A 40 -7.04 -7.54 -0.65
CA ALA A 40 -8.42 -7.86 -0.30
C ALA A 40 -9.41 -6.77 -0.75
N ALA A 41 -8.99 -5.51 -0.76
CA ALA A 41 -9.75 -4.38 -1.27
C ALA A 41 -9.79 -4.28 -2.81
N GLY A 42 -9.05 -5.14 -3.53
CA GLY A 42 -9.07 -5.22 -4.99
C GLY A 42 -7.82 -4.67 -5.69
N ALA A 43 -6.75 -4.36 -4.96
CA ALA A 43 -5.47 -4.05 -5.60
C ALA A 43 -4.90 -5.32 -6.24
N ALA A 44 -4.56 -5.24 -7.52
CA ALA A 44 -3.92 -6.33 -8.24
C ALA A 44 -2.40 -6.38 -8.00
N VAL A 45 -1.80 -5.23 -7.65
CA VAL A 45 -0.38 -5.08 -7.39
C VAL A 45 -0.18 -4.18 -6.18
N VAL A 46 0.80 -4.50 -5.33
CA VAL A 46 1.25 -3.63 -4.23
C VAL A 46 2.68 -3.20 -4.48
N HIS A 47 2.93 -1.90 -4.34
CA HIS A 47 4.26 -1.29 -4.43
C HIS A 47 4.78 -0.96 -3.04
N ILE A 48 5.98 -1.45 -2.71
CA ILE A 48 6.55 -1.42 -1.36
C ILE A 48 7.89 -0.70 -1.36
N HIS A 49 8.06 0.19 -0.39
CA HIS A 49 9.35 0.68 0.12
C HIS A 49 9.57 0.17 1.55
N VAL A 50 10.84 0.02 1.92
CA VAL A 50 11.31 -0.39 3.26
C VAL A 50 12.21 0.67 3.86
#